data_AF-A0A7W3VKR2-F1
#
_entry.id   AF-A0A7W3VKR2-F1
#
_cell.length_a   1.000
_cell.length_b   1.000
_cell.length_c   1.000
_cell.angle_alpha   90.00
_cell.angle_beta   90.00
_cell.angle_gamma   90.00
#
_symmetry.space_group_name_H-M   'P 1'
#
loop_
_entity.id
_entity.type
_entity.pdbx_description
1 polymer ?
#
loop_
_entity_poly.entity_id
_entity_poly.type
_entity_poly.pdbx_seq_one_letter_code
_entity_poly.pdbx_strand_id
1 'polypeptide(L)' 'MNIIVWQVFILGVIVLMIYSLYRVGQSSYPTNKKILFFFMVLFFPLFGSLAFLMMNHNKEK' A
#
# COMPACT_ATOMS: atom_id res chain seq x y z
N MET A 1 10.93 4.29 -18.01
CA MET A 1 9.94 4.98 -17.15
C MET A 1 10.68 6.11 -16.43
N ASN A 2 10.16 7.34 -16.47
CA ASN A 2 10.87 8.50 -15.91
C ASN A 2 10.86 8.42 -14.36
N ILE A 3 12.00 8.64 -13.72
CA ILE A 3 12.15 8.62 -12.25
C ILE A 3 11.15 9.54 -11.54
N ILE A 4 10.82 10.68 -12.17
CA ILE A 4 9.85 11.65 -11.66
C ILE A 4 8.45 11.03 -11.57
N VAL A 5 8.02 10.31 -12.61
CA VAL A 5 6.71 9.63 -12.64
C VAL A 5 6.62 8.60 -11.52
N TRP A 6 7.71 7.89 -11.23
CA TRP A 6 7.76 6.91 -10.16
C TRP A 6 7.66 7.55 -8.77
N GLN A 7 8.35 8.66 -8.54
CA GLN A 7 8.26 9.40 -7.28
C GLN A 7 6.85 9.96 -7.05
N VAL A 8 6.24 10.55 -8.07
CA VAL A 8 4.86 11.08 -7.99
C VAL A 8 3.87 9.95 -7.71
N PHE A 9 4.05 8.79 -8.34
CA PHE A 9 3.23 7.61 -8.09
C PHE A 9 3.34 7.16 -6.62
N ILE A 10 4.55 7.02 -6.08
CA ILE A 10 4.77 6.64 -4.68
C ILE A 10 4.13 7.65 -3.72
N LEU A 11 4.32 8.96 -3.98
CA LEU A 11 3.69 10.01 -3.16
C LEU A 11 2.16 9.91 -3.21
N GLY A 12 1.58 9.66 -4.38
CA GLY A 12 0.14 9.43 -4.52
C GLY A 12 -0.35 8.23 -3.70
N VAL A 13 0.39 7.12 -3.72
CA VAL A 13 0.08 5.94 -2.91
C VAL A 13 0.13 6.27 -1.41
N ILE A 14 1.16 7.00 -0.96
CA ILE A 14 1.27 7.42 0.46
C ILE A 14 0.07 8.29 0.87
N VAL A 15 -0.30 9.27 0.04
CA VAL A 15 -1.47 10.12 0.30
C VAL A 15 -2.76 9.30 0.38
N LEU A 16 -2.96 8.36 -0.54
CA LEU A 16 -4.12 7.46 -0.55
C LEU A 16 -4.16 6.55 0.67
N MET A 17 -3.00 6.07 1.14
CA MET A 17 -2.91 5.28 2.37
C MET A 17 -3.32 6.10 3.59
N ILE A 18 -2.78 7.32 3.75
CA ILE A 18 -3.14 8.22 4.85
C ILE A 18 -4.64 8.54 4.82
N TYR A 19 -5.17 8.87 3.63
CA TYR A 19 -6.60 9.14 3.45
C TYR A 19 -7.47 7.94 3.83
N SER A 20 -7.09 6.74 3.39
CA SER A 20 -7.81 5.51 3.72
C SER A 20 -7.79 5.21 5.22
N LEU A 21 -6.63 5.38 5.87
CA LEU A 21 -6.50 5.23 7.32
C LEU A 21 -7.36 6.23 8.09
N TYR A 22 -7.35 7.50 7.68
CA TYR A 22 -8.20 8.54 8.25
C TYR A 22 -9.69 8.16 8.13
N ARG A 23 -10.12 7.71 6.95
CA ARG A 23 -11.51 7.29 6.71
C ARG A 23 -11.91 6.07 7.53
N VAL A 24 -11.01 5.09 7.68
CA VAL A 24 -11.23 3.91 8.54
C VAL A 24 -11.36 4.33 10.01
N GLY A 25 -10.51 5.26 10.48
CA GLY A 25 -10.59 5.83 11.82
C GLY A 25 -11.96 6.47 12.09
N GLN A 26 -12.45 7.28 11.15
CA GLN A 26 -13.72 8.01 11.25
C GLN A 26 -14.97 7.14 11.03
N SER A 27 -14.82 5.92 10.50
CA SER A 27 -15.96 5.05 10.23
C SER A 27 -16.68 4.59 11.51
N SER A 28 -17.96 4.24 11.41
CA SER A 28 -18.73 3.68 12.54
C SER A 28 -18.53 2.16 12.72
N TYR A 29 -17.52 1.57 12.05
CA TYR A 29 -17.30 0.13 12.15
C TYR A 29 -16.86 -0.30 13.56
N PRO A 30 -17.22 -1.50 14.01
CA PRO A 30 -16.70 -2.06 15.25
C PRO A 30 -15.17 -2.18 15.16
N THR A 31 -14.49 -1.97 16.29
CA THR A 31 -13.03 -1.87 16.41
C THR A 31 -12.29 -3.00 15.72
N ASN A 32 -12.78 -4.24 15.84
CA ASN A 32 -12.18 -5.42 15.21
C ASN A 32 -12.12 -5.30 13.67
N LYS A 33 -13.17 -4.74 13.05
CA LYS A 33 -13.20 -4.50 11.61
C LYS A 33 -12.28 -3.35 11.21
N LYS A 34 -12.18 -2.29 12.03
CA LYS A 34 -11.24 -1.18 11.77
C LYS A 34 -9.78 -1.65 11.77
N ILE A 35 -9.41 -2.51 12.72
CA ILE A 35 -8.07 -3.09 12.82
C ILE A 35 -7.74 -3.92 11.57
N LEU A 36 -8.69 -4.73 11.10
CA LEU A 36 -8.51 -5.51 9.87
C LEU A 36 -8.27 -4.62 8.65
N PHE A 37 -9.08 -3.56 8.47
CA PHE A 37 -8.88 -2.61 7.37
C PHE A 37 -7.57 -1.83 7.50
N PHE A 38 -7.17 -1.46 8.71
CA PHE A 38 -5.89 -0.81 8.99
C PHE A 38 -4.72 -1.68 8.51
N PHE A 39 -4.72 -2.97 8.89
CA PHE A 39 -3.70 -3.91 8.42
C PHE A 39 -3.74 -4.10 6.90
N MET A 40 -4.93 -4.25 6.30
CA MET A 40 -5.04 -4.33 4.83
C MET A 40 -4.38 -3.14 4.12
N VAL A 41 -4.64 -1.91 4.58
CA VAL A 41 -4.06 -0.70 3.97
C VAL A 41 -2.54 -0.67 4.11
N LEU A 42 -2.00 -1.07 5.28
CA LEU A 42 -0.55 -1.10 5.51
C LEU A 42 0.18 -2.22 4.76
N PHE A 43 -0.41 -3.41 4.66
CA PHE A 43 0.22 -4.55 4.00
C PHE A 43 0.07 -4.52 2.48
N PHE A 44 -0.90 -3.80 1.93
CA PHE A 44 -1.10 -3.67 0.48
C PHE A 44 0.17 -3.29 -0.31
N PRO A 45 0.94 -2.23 0.05
CA PRO A 45 2.17 -1.89 -0.67
C PRO A 45 3.26 -2.97 -0.56
N LEU A 46 3.25 -3.80 0.48
CA LEU A 46 4.23 -4.89 0.65
C LEU A 46 4.03 -5.99 -0.39
N PHE A 47 2.80 -6.25 -0.85
CA PHE A 47 2.55 -7.20 -1.94
C PHE A 47 3.20 -6.75 -3.25
N GLY A 48 3.18 -5.44 -3.55
CA GLY A 48 3.87 -4.88 -4.71
C GLY A 48 5.39 -5.07 -4.64
N SER A 49 5.97 -4.86 -3.46
CA SER A 49 7.40 -5.11 -3.21
C SER A 49 7.77 -6.59 -3.36
N LEU A 50 6.96 -7.50 -2.80
CA LEU A 50 7.17 -8.94 -2.94
C LEU A 50 7.07 -9.41 -4.39
N ALA A 51 6.08 -8.92 -5.15
CA ALA A 51 5.95 -9.23 -6.56
C ALA A 51 7.17 -8.76 -7.37
N PHE A 52 7.69 -7.56 -7.06
CA PHE A 52 8.91 -7.05 -7.67
C PHE A 52 10.13 -7.92 -7.34
N LEU A 53 10.31 -8.30 -6.08
CA LEU A 53 11.38 -9.19 -5.65
C LEU A 53 11.32 -10.56 -6.33
N MET A 54 10.13 -11.17 -6.40
CA MET A 54 9.93 -12.47 -7.07
C MET A 54 10.20 -12.38 -8.58
N MET A 55 9.78 -11.30 -9.23
CA MET A 55 10.06 -11.08 -10.65
C MET A 55 11.56 -10.92 -10.93
N ASN A 56 12.31 -10.28 -10.03
CA ASN A 56 13.74 -10.09 -10.21
C ASN A 56 14.53 -11.39 -9.98
N HIS A 57 14.12 -12.22 -9.02
CA HIS A 57 14.75 -13.52 -8.75
C HIS A 57 14.58 -14.50 -9.92
N ASN A 58 13.53 -14.35 -10.73
CA ASN A 58 13.30 -15.20 -11.91
C ASN A 58 14.08 -14.76 -13.16
N LYS A 59 14.76 -13.60 -13.12
CA LYS A 59 15.61 -13.10 -14.21
C LYS A 59 17.10 -13.43 -14.01
N GLU A 60 17.49 -13.81 -12.79
CA GLU A 60 18.86 -14.22 -12.46
C GLU A 60 19.10 -15.74 -12.60
N LYS A 61 18.11 -16.49 -13.10
CA LYS A 61 18.25 -17.87 -13.59
C LYS A 61 18.13 -17.90 -15.10
#